data_AF-A0A959IW48-F1
#
_entry.id   AF-A0A959IW48-F1
#
_cell.length_a   1.000
_cell.length_b   1.000
_cell.length_c   1.000
_cell.angle_alpha   90.00
_cell.angle_beta   90.00
_cell.angle_gamma   90.00
#
_symmetry.space_group_name_H-M   'P 1'
#
loop_
_entity.id
_entity.type
_entity.pdbx_description
1 polymer ?
#
loop_
_entity_poly.entity_id
_entity_poly.type
_entity_poly.pdbx_seq_one_letter_code
_entity_poly.pdbx_strand_id
1 'polypeptide(L)'
;METFRTQLLPQPVHLQLRYTDRILCMGSCFAEHIGQRLASRKFRTSLNPFGILYNPISICDNLQSLLDGDTYTEADLFEHNGRWNSFAHHGRFSGFSKEKVLATVQEESRKAKAALNSTNRILLTFGTAFVFRYKPTGRVVANCHKLANDQFTRKRLTVDEIVQVWRSLLHALKVVLPDVELILTVSPVRHLRDGLIENQR
;
A
#
# COMPACT_ATOMS: atom_id res chain seq x y z
N MET A 1 13.42 35.66 -25.80
CA MET A 1 14.05 34.36 -25.52
C MET A 1 12.93 33.34 -25.43
N GLU A 2 12.63 32.66 -26.54
CA GLU A 2 11.58 31.64 -26.57
C GLU A 2 12.07 30.40 -25.81
N THR A 3 11.30 29.94 -24.83
CA THR A 3 11.65 28.73 -24.09
C THR A 3 11.54 27.52 -25.01
N PHE A 4 12.66 26.86 -25.31
CA PHE A 4 12.75 25.60 -26.08
C PHE A 4 12.26 24.38 -25.28
N ARG A 5 11.16 24.54 -24.54
CA ARG A 5 10.51 23.48 -23.77
C ARG A 5 9.02 23.73 -23.71
N THR A 6 8.24 22.64 -23.80
CA THR A 6 6.80 22.68 -23.52
C THR A 6 6.58 23.05 -22.06
N GLN A 7 6.00 24.22 -21.80
CA GLN A 7 5.57 24.58 -20.46
C GLN A 7 4.21 23.95 -20.19
N LEU A 8 4.17 22.97 -19.29
CA LEU A 8 2.92 22.43 -18.77
C LEU A 8 2.50 23.29 -17.58
N LEU A 9 1.51 24.16 -17.77
CA LEU A 9 0.89 24.89 -16.68
C LEU A 9 -0.11 23.94 -15.97
N PRO A 10 0.07 23.65 -14.67
CA PRO A 10 -0.87 22.80 -13.96
C PRO A 10 -2.23 23.49 -13.92
N GLN A 11 -3.26 22.80 -14.39
CA GLN A 11 -4.62 23.29 -14.21
C GLN A 11 -5.04 23.13 -12.74
N PRO A 12 -5.86 24.05 -12.20
CA PRO A 12 -6.41 23.92 -10.87
C PRO A 12 -7.20 22.62 -10.77
N VAL A 13 -6.82 21.76 -9.83
CA VAL A 13 -7.60 20.56 -9.48
C VAL A 13 -8.58 20.91 -8.36
N HIS A 14 -9.78 20.32 -8.44
CA HIS A 14 -10.84 20.51 -7.45
C HIS A 14 -10.41 20.07 -6.04
N LEU A 15 -9.57 19.03 -5.94
CA LEU A 15 -9.06 18.56 -4.67
C LEU A 15 -7.72 19.24 -4.33
N GLN A 16 -7.73 20.04 -3.28
CA GLN A 16 -6.53 20.66 -2.73
C GLN A 16 -6.24 20.12 -1.33
N LEU A 17 -5.00 19.67 -1.12
CA LEU A 17 -4.54 19.27 0.20
C LEU A 17 -4.23 20.53 1.03
N ARG A 18 -4.77 20.58 2.25
CA ARG A 18 -4.58 21.67 3.21
C ARG A 18 -3.78 21.20 4.41
N TYR A 19 -3.16 22.12 5.13
CA TYR A 19 -2.42 21.80 6.37
C TYR A 19 -3.30 21.23 7.48
N THR A 20 -4.60 21.47 7.43
CA THR A 20 -5.59 20.89 8.35
C THR A 20 -5.91 19.43 8.04
N ASP A 21 -5.61 18.96 6.82
CA ASP A 21 -5.87 17.58 6.42
C ASP A 21 -4.94 16.62 7.16
N ARG A 22 -5.51 15.47 7.55
CA ARG A 22 -4.79 14.32 8.09
C ARG A 22 -4.78 13.25 7.01
N ILE A 23 -3.60 12.96 6.48
CA ILE A 23 -3.42 12.17 5.26
C ILE A 23 -2.86 10.80 5.63
N LEU A 24 -3.54 9.73 5.22
CA LEU A 24 -3.01 8.37 5.23
C LEU A 24 -2.52 8.02 3.83
N CYS A 25 -1.22 7.81 3.66
CA CYS A 25 -0.62 7.39 2.39
C CYS A 25 -0.29 5.90 2.43
N MET A 26 -0.76 5.13 1.46
CA MET A 26 -0.44 3.71 1.31
C MET A 26 -0.12 3.32 -0.14
N GLY A 27 0.86 2.46 -0.34
CA GLY A 27 1.15 1.85 -1.63
C GLY A 27 2.62 1.84 -1.99
N SER A 28 2.90 2.04 -3.28
CA SER A 28 4.20 1.78 -3.89
C SER A 28 5.32 2.73 -3.42
N CYS A 29 6.54 2.56 -3.93
CA CYS A 29 7.63 3.53 -3.70
C CYS A 29 7.25 4.96 -4.11
N PHE A 30 6.34 5.12 -5.07
CA PHE A 30 5.86 6.45 -5.44
C PHE A 30 5.00 7.06 -4.33
N ALA A 31 4.11 6.29 -3.69
CA ALA A 31 3.39 6.74 -2.50
C ALA A 31 4.37 7.12 -1.38
N GLU A 32 5.42 6.33 -1.18
CA GLU A 32 6.48 6.63 -0.21
C GLU A 32 7.13 8.00 -0.49
N HIS A 33 7.57 8.25 -1.73
CA HIS A 33 8.18 9.52 -2.11
C HIS A 33 7.22 10.72 -1.99
N ILE A 34 5.96 10.57 -2.40
CA ILE A 34 4.97 11.63 -2.28
C ILE A 34 4.64 11.90 -0.81
N GLY A 35 4.47 10.85 -0.01
CA GLY A 35 4.23 10.97 1.43
C GLY A 35 5.40 11.65 2.15
N GLN A 36 6.65 11.30 1.83
CA GLN A 36 7.83 11.98 2.38
C GLN A 36 7.87 13.46 2.01
N ARG A 37 7.48 13.81 0.77
CA ARG A 37 7.38 15.20 0.32
C ARG A 37 6.26 15.99 1.01
N LEU A 38 5.17 15.33 1.40
CA LEU A 38 4.11 15.94 2.21
C LEU A 38 4.59 16.16 3.65
N ALA A 39 5.18 15.14 4.26
CA ALA A 39 5.73 15.20 5.62
C ALA A 39 6.83 16.26 5.76
N SER A 40 7.77 16.35 4.79
CA SER A 40 8.83 17.36 4.82
C SER A 40 8.29 18.79 4.73
N ARG A 41 7.12 18.96 4.10
CA ARG A 41 6.38 20.23 4.04
C ARG A 41 5.41 20.44 5.21
N LYS A 42 5.47 19.60 6.25
CA LYS A 42 4.66 19.70 7.50
C LYS A 42 3.18 19.37 7.36
N PHE A 43 2.78 18.67 6.29
CA PHE A 43 1.45 18.04 6.27
C PHE A 43 1.38 16.90 7.29
N ARG A 44 0.22 16.74 7.93
CA ARG A 44 -0.02 15.65 8.89
C ARG A 44 -0.21 14.34 8.13
N THR A 45 0.87 13.60 7.97
CA THR A 45 0.91 12.41 7.09
C THR A 45 1.30 11.17 7.88
N SER A 46 0.47 10.12 7.79
CA SER A 46 0.83 8.74 8.15
C SER A 46 1.26 8.02 6.88
N LEU A 47 2.47 7.49 6.85
CA LEU A 47 3.09 6.99 5.62
C LEU A 47 3.36 5.49 5.68
N ASN A 48 2.72 4.75 4.77
CA ASN A 48 2.96 3.33 4.50
C ASN A 48 3.11 2.52 5.79
N PRO A 49 2.08 2.42 6.64
CA PRO A 49 2.19 1.72 7.93
C PRO A 49 2.58 0.24 7.80
N PHE A 50 2.31 -0.40 6.66
CA PHE A 50 2.72 -1.78 6.34
C PHE A 50 3.98 -1.83 5.45
N GLY A 51 4.58 -0.66 5.19
CA GLY A 51 5.66 -0.47 4.25
C GLY A 51 5.16 -0.39 2.81
N ILE A 52 6.09 -0.56 1.87
CA ILE A 52 5.81 -0.43 0.45
C ILE A 52 4.99 -1.63 -0.04
N LEU A 53 3.82 -1.34 -0.61
CA LEU A 53 2.88 -2.32 -1.16
C LEU A 53 2.56 -1.97 -2.61
N TYR A 54 2.47 -2.96 -3.50
CA TYR A 54 2.28 -2.68 -4.93
C TYR A 54 0.91 -3.10 -5.45
N ASN A 55 0.43 -4.28 -5.07
CA ASN A 55 -0.76 -4.85 -5.66
C ASN A 55 -2.03 -4.38 -4.92
N PRO A 56 -3.15 -4.20 -5.64
CA PRO A 56 -4.38 -3.64 -5.08
C PRO A 56 -5.03 -4.53 -4.01
N ILE A 57 -4.82 -5.85 -4.04
CA ILE A 57 -5.41 -6.78 -3.07
C ILE A 57 -4.72 -6.65 -1.72
N SER A 58 -3.39 -6.68 -1.67
CA SER A 58 -2.66 -6.52 -0.41
C SER A 58 -2.85 -5.14 0.24
N ILE A 59 -3.06 -4.08 -0.56
CA ILE A 59 -3.41 -2.76 -0.02
C ILE A 59 -4.83 -2.80 0.57
N CYS A 60 -5.78 -3.45 -0.14
CA CYS A 60 -7.14 -3.62 0.34
C CYS A 60 -7.20 -4.43 1.64
N ASP A 61 -6.55 -5.60 1.69
CA ASP A 61 -6.52 -6.48 2.86
C ASP A 61 -5.97 -5.75 4.09
N ASN A 62 -4.91 -4.97 3.93
CA ASN A 62 -4.33 -4.19 5.02
C ASN A 62 -5.24 -3.05 5.50
N LEU A 63 -5.96 -2.37 4.58
CA LEU A 63 -6.95 -1.36 4.97
C LEU A 63 -8.16 -1.99 5.68
N GLN A 64 -8.64 -3.13 5.17
CA GLN A 64 -9.73 -3.88 5.77
C GLN A 64 -9.35 -4.34 7.18
N SER A 65 -8.14 -4.86 7.36
CA SER A 65 -7.62 -5.26 8.66
C SER A 65 -7.60 -4.12 9.69
N LEU A 66 -7.32 -2.88 9.25
CA LEU A 66 -7.42 -1.71 10.13
C LEU A 66 -8.86 -1.37 10.53
N LEU A 67 -9.82 -1.53 9.61
CA LEU A 67 -11.25 -1.31 9.88
C LEU A 67 -11.80 -2.37 10.85
N ASP A 68 -11.48 -3.63 10.60
CA ASP A 68 -11.91 -4.76 11.42
C ASP A 68 -11.22 -4.75 12.79
N GLY A 69 -10.05 -4.11 12.85
CA GLY A 69 -9.29 -3.95 14.08
C GLY A 69 -8.49 -5.18 14.45
N ASP A 70 -8.05 -5.95 13.46
CA ASP A 70 -7.27 -7.15 13.68
C ASP A 70 -6.00 -6.87 14.46
N THR A 71 -5.54 -7.88 15.17
CA THR A 71 -4.26 -7.84 15.88
C THR A 71 -3.37 -8.96 15.37
N TYR A 72 -2.15 -8.61 14.97
CA TYR A 72 -1.14 -9.57 14.57
C TYR A 72 -0.71 -10.43 15.76
N THR A 73 -0.52 -11.72 15.51
CA THR A 73 -0.06 -12.71 16.46
C THR A 73 1.23 -13.36 15.95
N GLU A 74 1.83 -14.21 16.80
CA GLU A 74 2.98 -15.02 16.39
C GLU A 74 2.70 -15.94 15.19
N ALA A 75 1.44 -16.33 14.95
CA ALA A 75 1.05 -17.18 13.83
C ALA A 75 1.04 -16.43 12.49
N ASP A 76 1.03 -15.10 12.52
CA ASP A 76 1.11 -14.24 11.33
C ASP A 76 2.55 -14.01 10.87
N LEU A 77 3.52 -14.52 11.62
CA LEU A 77 4.94 -14.45 11.32
C LEU A 77 5.48 -15.80 10.88
N PHE A 78 6.44 -15.76 9.97
CA PHE A 78 7.19 -16.93 9.54
C PHE A 78 8.69 -16.63 9.47
N GLU A 79 9.49 -17.66 9.68
CA GLU A 79 10.95 -17.59 9.61
C GLU A 79 11.41 -17.95 8.18
N HIS A 80 12.33 -17.17 7.64
CA HIS A 80 13.07 -17.50 6.42
C HIS A 80 14.44 -16.81 6.43
N ASN A 81 15.51 -17.58 6.20
CA ASN A 81 16.90 -17.13 6.18
C ASN A 81 17.37 -16.44 7.47
N GLY A 82 17.05 -17.02 8.62
CA GLY A 82 17.34 -16.48 9.95
C GLY A 82 16.51 -15.27 10.32
N ARG A 83 15.45 -14.93 9.57
CA ARG A 83 14.67 -13.70 9.76
C ARG A 83 13.19 -13.99 9.87
N TRP A 84 12.54 -13.33 10.80
CA TRP A 84 11.10 -13.30 10.95
C TRP A 84 10.49 -12.27 10.00
N ASN A 85 9.45 -12.69 9.28
CA ASN A 85 8.78 -11.94 8.24
C ASN A 85 7.26 -12.03 8.41
N SER A 86 6.52 -11.10 7.79
CA SER A 86 5.06 -11.16 7.67
C SER A 86 4.65 -10.99 6.22
N PHE A 87 3.78 -11.86 5.72
CA PHE A 87 3.29 -11.78 4.34
C PHE A 87 2.46 -10.53 4.06
N ALA A 88 1.96 -9.84 5.09
CA ALA A 88 1.22 -8.59 4.97
C ALA A 88 2.12 -7.35 4.89
N HIS A 89 3.40 -7.47 5.25
CA HIS A 89 4.31 -6.34 5.44
C HIS A 89 5.50 -6.36 4.47
N HIS A 90 6.02 -5.17 4.18
CA HIS A 90 7.30 -5.00 3.49
C HIS A 90 8.47 -5.56 4.31
N GLY A 91 9.55 -5.97 3.64
CA GLY A 91 10.76 -6.52 4.30
C GLY A 91 11.47 -5.58 5.28
N ARG A 92 11.10 -4.29 5.35
CA ARG A 92 11.61 -3.35 6.38
C ARG A 92 11.18 -3.74 7.79
N PHE A 93 10.11 -4.51 7.92
CA PHE A 93 9.60 -5.00 9.20
C PHE A 93 10.26 -6.30 9.64
N SER A 94 11.03 -6.94 8.75
CA SER A 94 11.67 -8.21 9.05
C SER A 94 12.86 -8.03 10.01
N GLY A 95 13.13 -9.04 10.84
CA GLY A 95 14.18 -8.97 11.86
C GLY A 95 14.58 -10.34 12.41
N PHE A 96 15.59 -10.38 13.28
CA PHE A 96 16.15 -11.63 13.81
C PHE A 96 15.43 -12.16 15.07
N SER A 97 14.64 -11.32 15.75
CA SER A 97 13.83 -11.71 16.93
C SER A 97 12.36 -11.65 16.57
N LYS A 98 11.67 -12.77 16.77
CA LYS A 98 10.23 -12.90 16.50
C LYS A 98 9.43 -11.89 17.31
N GLU A 99 9.79 -11.75 18.57
CA GLU A 99 9.14 -10.91 19.57
C GLU A 99 9.27 -9.43 19.17
N LYS A 100 10.47 -9.00 18.75
CA LYS A 100 10.70 -7.63 18.28
C LYS A 100 9.96 -7.31 16.98
N VAL A 101 9.93 -8.27 16.04
CA VAL A 101 9.17 -8.11 14.80
C VAL A 101 7.67 -7.99 15.10
N LEU A 102 7.14 -8.89 15.94
CA LEU A 102 5.73 -8.87 16.36
C LEU A 102 5.36 -7.55 17.03
N ALA A 103 6.15 -7.10 18.01
CA ALA A 103 5.93 -5.82 18.68
C ALA A 103 5.94 -4.65 17.70
N THR A 104 6.84 -4.66 16.72
CA THR A 104 6.93 -3.60 15.70
C THR A 104 5.69 -3.57 14.80
N VAL A 105 5.24 -4.73 14.29
CA VAL A 105 4.06 -4.78 13.42
C VAL A 105 2.77 -4.43 14.17
N GLN A 106 2.64 -4.87 15.42
CA GLN A 106 1.50 -4.51 16.27
C GLN A 106 1.48 -3.00 16.55
N GLU A 107 2.64 -2.42 16.86
CA GLU A 107 2.75 -1.00 17.15
C GLU A 107 2.43 -0.13 15.93
N GLU A 108 2.97 -0.47 14.77
CA GLU A 108 2.67 0.27 13.53
C GLU A 108 1.20 0.08 13.12
N SER A 109 0.61 -1.10 13.32
CA SER A 109 -0.82 -1.33 13.08
C SER A 109 -1.71 -0.50 14.01
N ARG A 110 -1.34 -0.36 15.29
CA ARG A 110 -2.04 0.48 16.26
C ARG A 110 -1.98 1.96 15.86
N LYS A 111 -0.81 2.46 15.47
CA LYS A 111 -0.64 3.83 14.94
C LYS A 111 -1.44 4.03 13.66
N ALA A 112 -1.43 3.05 12.77
CA ALA A 112 -2.17 3.10 11.51
C ALA A 112 -3.68 3.15 11.74
N LYS A 113 -4.20 2.36 12.67
CA LYS A 113 -5.62 2.38 13.06
C LYS A 113 -6.01 3.74 13.64
N ALA A 114 -5.18 4.32 14.52
CA ALA A 114 -5.41 5.67 15.04
C ALA A 114 -5.36 6.75 13.94
N ALA A 115 -4.45 6.61 12.97
CA ALA A 115 -4.38 7.49 11.81
C ALA A 115 -5.62 7.36 10.92
N LEU A 116 -6.08 6.13 10.63
CA LEU A 116 -7.28 5.86 9.86
C LEU A 116 -8.51 6.49 10.52
N ASN A 117 -8.68 6.33 11.83
CA ASN A 117 -9.83 6.89 12.56
C ASN A 117 -9.91 8.43 12.58
N SER A 118 -8.80 9.11 12.24
CA SER A 118 -8.74 10.58 12.25
C SER A 118 -8.50 11.20 10.87
N THR A 119 -8.31 10.36 9.85
CA THR A 119 -7.98 10.80 8.49
C THR A 119 -9.20 11.38 7.77
N ASN A 120 -8.97 12.38 6.94
CA ASN A 120 -9.95 12.88 5.98
C ASN A 120 -9.47 12.73 4.52
N ARG A 121 -8.26 12.19 4.33
CA ARG A 121 -7.61 12.00 3.02
C ARG A 121 -6.87 10.67 3.02
N ILE A 122 -7.26 9.75 2.15
CA ILE A 122 -6.51 8.50 1.94
C ILE A 122 -5.90 8.54 0.55
N LEU A 123 -4.57 8.58 0.47
CA LEU A 123 -3.83 8.55 -0.79
C LEU A 123 -3.29 7.14 -1.05
N LEU A 124 -3.72 6.56 -2.16
CA LEU A 124 -3.38 5.19 -2.53
C LEU A 124 -2.65 5.19 -3.86
N THR A 125 -1.51 4.50 -3.91
CA THR A 125 -0.77 4.32 -5.16
C THR A 125 -0.55 2.85 -5.48
N PHE A 126 -1.25 2.35 -6.50
CA PHE A 126 -1.04 1.00 -7.02
C PHE A 126 0.21 0.94 -7.89
N GLY A 127 0.98 -0.14 -7.78
CA GLY A 127 2.23 -0.33 -8.51
C GLY A 127 2.25 -1.54 -9.45
N THR A 128 1.28 -2.44 -9.38
CA THR A 128 1.15 -3.58 -10.30
C THR A 128 -0.24 -4.22 -10.19
N ALA A 129 -0.72 -4.84 -11.27
CA ALA A 129 -1.89 -5.74 -11.24
C ALA A 129 -1.50 -7.21 -11.00
N PHE A 130 -0.20 -7.53 -10.93
CA PHE A 130 0.25 -8.88 -10.62
C PHE A 130 0.22 -9.14 -9.11
N VAL A 131 -0.34 -10.29 -8.74
CA VAL A 131 -0.34 -10.82 -7.37
C VAL A 131 0.42 -12.12 -7.30
N PHE A 132 0.95 -12.40 -6.11
CA PHE A 132 1.52 -13.69 -5.76
C PHE A 132 0.63 -14.32 -4.71
N ARG A 133 0.11 -15.51 -5.01
CA ARG A 133 -0.72 -16.29 -4.11
C ARG A 133 0.14 -17.36 -3.45
N TYR A 134 0.26 -17.33 -2.13
CA TYR A 134 0.98 -18.34 -1.39
C TYR A 134 0.21 -19.66 -1.44
N LYS A 135 0.80 -20.70 -2.04
CA LYS A 135 0.10 -21.96 -2.34
C LYS A 135 -0.47 -22.64 -1.09
N PRO A 136 0.25 -22.71 0.06
CA PRO A 136 -0.27 -23.40 1.25
C PRO A 136 -1.56 -22.81 1.82
N THR A 137 -1.74 -21.50 1.77
CA THR A 137 -2.93 -20.83 2.35
C THR A 137 -3.90 -20.34 1.30
N GLY A 138 -3.50 -20.33 0.03
CA GLY A 138 -4.26 -19.70 -1.05
C GLY A 138 -4.39 -18.18 -0.92
N ARG A 139 -3.70 -17.50 0.01
CA ARG A 139 -3.82 -16.05 0.21
C ARG A 139 -2.89 -15.26 -0.70
N VAL A 140 -3.32 -14.08 -1.14
CA VAL A 140 -2.44 -13.12 -1.79
C VAL A 140 -1.51 -12.52 -0.75
N VAL A 141 -0.22 -12.39 -1.07
CA VAL A 141 0.78 -11.82 -0.16
C VAL A 141 1.28 -10.47 -0.65
N ALA A 142 1.56 -9.56 0.28
CA ALA A 142 2.16 -8.27 -0.01
C ALA A 142 3.62 -8.38 -0.46
N ASN A 143 4.35 -9.32 0.13
CA ASN A 143 5.77 -9.53 -0.12
C ASN A 143 6.11 -11.02 -0.01
N CYS A 144 6.88 -11.54 -0.95
CA CYS A 144 7.31 -12.95 -0.97
C CYS A 144 8.55 -13.20 -0.11
N HIS A 145 9.22 -12.15 0.39
CA HIS A 145 10.39 -12.23 1.28
C HIS A 145 11.53 -13.11 0.77
N LYS A 146 11.71 -13.18 -0.56
CA LYS A 146 12.71 -14.04 -1.23
C LYS A 146 12.53 -15.55 -0.94
N LEU A 147 11.32 -15.99 -0.59
CA LEU A 147 10.95 -17.39 -0.65
C LEU A 147 10.99 -17.89 -2.10
N ALA A 148 11.11 -19.20 -2.28
CA ALA A 148 11.21 -19.81 -3.59
C ALA A 148 9.92 -19.58 -4.40
N ASN A 149 10.08 -19.28 -5.70
CA ASN A 149 8.96 -18.89 -6.58
C ASN A 149 7.92 -20.02 -6.74
N ASP A 150 8.34 -21.27 -6.60
CA ASP A 150 7.48 -22.45 -6.67
C ASP A 150 6.48 -22.55 -5.50
N GLN A 151 6.69 -21.79 -4.42
CA GLN A 151 5.72 -21.66 -3.32
C GLN A 151 4.55 -20.72 -3.67
N PHE A 152 4.63 -20.01 -4.79
CA PHE A 152 3.63 -19.02 -5.19
C PHE A 152 3.04 -19.31 -6.56
N THR A 153 1.81 -18.86 -6.75
CA THR A 153 1.18 -18.74 -8.07
C THR A 153 1.11 -17.26 -8.43
N ARG A 154 1.78 -16.86 -9.51
CA ARG A 154 1.68 -15.50 -10.06
C ARG A 154 0.43 -15.39 -10.94
N LYS A 155 -0.38 -14.36 -10.71
CA LYS A 155 -1.58 -14.07 -11.51
C LYS A 155 -1.65 -12.57 -11.80
N ARG A 156 -2.03 -12.19 -13.02
CA ARG A 156 -2.48 -10.83 -13.32
C ARG A 156 -3.96 -10.73 -12.99
N LEU A 157 -4.34 -9.78 -12.15
CA LEU A 157 -5.73 -9.53 -11.82
C LEU A 157 -6.47 -8.93 -13.02
N THR A 158 -7.74 -9.28 -13.15
CA THR A 158 -8.66 -8.56 -14.05
C THR A 158 -9.14 -7.27 -13.40
N VAL A 159 -9.69 -6.36 -14.22
CA VAL A 159 -10.33 -5.14 -13.71
C VAL A 159 -11.47 -5.49 -12.75
N ASP A 160 -12.30 -6.48 -13.11
CA ASP A 160 -13.44 -6.89 -12.30
C ASP A 160 -13.02 -7.43 -10.92
N GLU A 161 -11.94 -8.21 -10.87
CA GLU A 161 -11.39 -8.71 -9.59
C GLU A 161 -10.96 -7.56 -8.67
N ILE A 162 -10.34 -6.52 -9.25
CA ILE A 162 -9.93 -5.33 -8.49
C ILE A 162 -11.17 -4.56 -8.04
N VAL A 163 -12.10 -4.27 -8.96
CA VAL A 163 -13.30 -3.47 -8.67
C VAL A 163 -14.18 -4.16 -7.63
N GLN A 164 -14.36 -5.47 -7.70
CA GLN A 164 -15.20 -6.21 -6.77
C GLN A 164 -14.67 -6.10 -5.33
N VAL A 165 -13.37 -6.36 -5.14
CA VAL A 165 -12.73 -6.29 -3.82
C VAL A 165 -12.75 -4.87 -3.27
N TRP A 166 -12.41 -3.88 -4.11
CA TRP A 166 -12.40 -2.48 -3.70
C TRP A 166 -13.80 -1.92 -3.44
N ARG A 167 -14.83 -2.33 -4.18
CA ARG A 167 -16.21 -1.87 -3.94
C ARG A 167 -16.65 -2.19 -2.52
N SER A 168 -16.38 -3.41 -2.03
CA SER A 168 -16.69 -3.82 -0.66
C SER A 168 -15.94 -2.97 0.37
N LEU A 169 -14.63 -2.81 0.20
CA LEU A 169 -13.82 -1.98 1.09
C LEU A 169 -14.28 -0.51 1.11
N LEU A 170 -14.57 0.07 -0.06
CA LEU A 170 -15.01 1.46 -0.17
C LEU A 170 -16.36 1.68 0.53
N HIS A 171 -17.27 0.71 0.47
CA HIS A 171 -18.51 0.75 1.22
C HIS A 171 -18.24 0.74 2.73
N ALA A 172 -17.42 -0.19 3.22
CA ALA A 172 -17.04 -0.26 4.63
C ALA A 172 -16.33 1.03 5.11
N LEU A 173 -15.41 1.56 4.32
CA LEU A 173 -14.73 2.83 4.58
C LEU A 173 -15.70 4.00 4.69
N LYS A 174 -16.70 4.08 3.80
CA LYS A 174 -17.70 5.17 3.83
C LYS A 174 -18.67 5.08 5.00
N VAL A 175 -18.95 3.88 5.50
CA VAL A 175 -19.74 3.70 6.73
C VAL A 175 -18.97 4.23 7.94
N VAL A 176 -17.67 3.94 8.03
CA VAL A 176 -16.84 4.33 9.19
C VAL A 176 -16.35 5.79 9.09
N LEU A 177 -16.04 6.26 7.88
CA LEU A 177 -15.49 7.58 7.60
C LEU A 177 -16.28 8.26 6.46
N PRO A 178 -17.49 8.78 6.71
CA PRO A 178 -18.38 9.31 5.67
C PRO A 178 -17.74 10.40 4.78
N ASP A 179 -16.96 11.29 5.41
CA ASP A 179 -16.37 12.48 4.77
C ASP A 179 -14.97 12.24 4.19
N VAL A 180 -14.43 11.01 4.26
CA VAL A 180 -13.09 10.73 3.76
C VAL A 180 -13.04 10.85 2.24
N GLU A 181 -12.03 11.54 1.71
CA GLU A 181 -11.76 11.60 0.28
C GLU A 181 -10.59 10.68 -0.07
N LEU A 182 -10.79 9.81 -1.06
CA LEU A 182 -9.77 8.90 -1.56
C LEU A 182 -9.11 9.48 -2.81
N ILE A 183 -7.78 9.46 -2.82
CA ILE A 183 -6.94 9.87 -3.94
C ILE A 183 -6.28 8.62 -4.48
N LEU A 184 -6.81 8.10 -5.58
CA LEU A 184 -6.24 6.94 -6.26
C LEU A 184 -5.22 7.38 -7.30
N THR A 185 -4.07 6.73 -7.29
CA THR A 185 -2.98 6.99 -8.23
C THR A 185 -2.36 5.67 -8.67
N VAL A 186 -1.66 5.71 -9.80
CA VAL A 186 -0.84 4.61 -10.29
C VAL A 186 0.61 5.05 -10.31
N SER A 187 1.49 4.17 -9.86
CA SER A 187 2.92 4.43 -9.88
C SER A 187 3.41 4.43 -11.33
N PRO A 188 4.27 5.38 -11.72
CA PRO A 188 4.90 5.40 -13.04
C PRO A 188 6.00 4.34 -13.12
N VAL A 189 5.63 3.05 -12.97
CA VAL A 189 6.57 1.94 -13.06
C VAL A 189 6.83 1.64 -14.52
N ARG A 190 8.08 1.81 -14.96
CA ARG A 190 8.53 1.27 -16.25
C ARG A 190 8.85 -0.21 -16.02
N HIS A 191 7.99 -1.11 -16.50
CA HIS A 191 8.23 -2.55 -16.51
C HIS A 191 9.34 -2.94 -17.50
N LEU A 192 10.57 -2.49 -17.27
CA LEU A 192 11.72 -2.76 -18.15
C LEU A 192 12.07 -4.25 -18.23
N ARG A 193 11.69 -5.05 -17.23
CA ARG A 193 11.93 -6.51 -17.18
C ARG A 193 10.88 -7.33 -17.93
N ASP A 194 9.70 -6.79 -18.21
CA ASP A 194 8.61 -7.50 -18.91
C ASP A 194 8.61 -7.18 -20.44
N GLY A 195 9.64 -6.49 -20.94
CA GLY A 195 9.78 -6.09 -22.33
C GLY A 195 9.15 -4.73 -22.66
N LEU A 196 9.76 -3.98 -23.58
CA LEU A 196 9.31 -2.62 -23.96
C LEU A 196 7.91 -2.57 -24.57
N ILE A 197 7.43 -3.68 -25.14
CA ILE A 197 6.15 -3.75 -25.88
C ILE A 197 4.95 -3.86 -24.92
N GLU A 198 5.05 -4.62 -23.82
CA GLU A 198 3.95 -4.70 -22.84
C GLU A 198 3.77 -3.41 -22.03
N ASN A 199 4.77 -2.52 -22.06
CA ASN A 199 4.82 -1.28 -21.29
C ASN A 199 4.20 -0.08 -22.04
N GLN A 200 3.75 -0.27 -23.29
CA GLN A 200 3.14 0.75 -24.15
C GLN A 200 1.67 0.48 -24.51
N ARG A 201 1.07 -0.58 -23.97
CA ARG A 201 -0.37 -0.86 -24.12
C ARG A 201 -1.16 -0.53 -22.86
#